data_AF-L2FZ59-F1
#
_entry.id   AF-L2FZ59-F1
#
_cell.length_a   1.000
_cell.length_b   1.000
_cell.length_c   1.000
_cell.angle_alpha   90.00
_cell.angle_beta   90.00
_cell.angle_gamma   90.00
#
_symmetry.space_group_name_H-M   'P 1'
#
loop_
_entity.id
_entity.type
_entity.pdbx_description
1 polymer ?
#
loop_
_entity_poly.entity_id
_entity_poly.type
_entity_poly.pdbx_seq_one_letter_code
_entity_poly.pdbx_strand_id
1 'polypeptide(L)'
;MADDKNSRGAVAAPSKKKKKSKKANDDGAEEYSPWLDILRVISFLALASCALSYLISNGESFFWGFKNKPWYLKVDYWKSKLDRTPDMRGVEDMFLPLDDPEVDRHWSYDEMQKKMAEERAEAHRMVEQTLKHWVDFFSKSDKYIKVGRVKREEGWLDKAKPPKLCEQAAKGRVKRKIPGQEEQK
;
A
#
# COMPACT_ATOMS: atom_id res chain seq x y z
N MET A 1 25.99 -95.41 -12.01
CA MET A 1 25.83 -96.26 -10.81
C MET A 1 26.15 -95.36 -9.62
N ALA A 2 25.13 -94.94 -8.87
CA ALA A 2 24.57 -95.72 -7.76
C ALA A 2 25.45 -95.51 -6.51
N ASP A 3 25.03 -94.67 -5.56
CA ASP A 3 24.27 -95.06 -4.35
C ASP A 3 25.26 -95.23 -3.16
N ASP A 4 25.01 -94.88 -1.89
CA ASP A 4 23.88 -94.24 -1.19
C ASP A 4 24.34 -93.85 0.25
N LYS A 5 23.42 -93.38 1.11
CA LYS A 5 23.42 -93.46 2.60
C LYS A 5 24.13 -92.38 3.43
N ASN A 6 23.47 -91.22 3.45
CA ASN A 6 23.19 -90.49 4.69
C ASN A 6 22.36 -91.37 5.68
N SER A 7 22.81 -91.51 6.94
CA SER A 7 22.16 -92.31 8.01
C SER A 7 23.01 -92.24 9.30
N ARG A 8 22.55 -92.04 10.56
CA ARG A 8 21.26 -91.82 11.28
C ARG A 8 21.59 -90.97 12.54
N GLY A 9 20.70 -90.53 13.43
CA GLY A 9 19.24 -90.67 13.63
C GLY A 9 18.72 -89.50 14.50
N ALA A 10 17.43 -89.17 14.59
CA ALA A 10 16.20 -89.96 14.80
C ALA A 10 15.75 -90.02 16.28
N VAL A 11 14.72 -89.24 16.63
CA VAL A 11 13.76 -89.58 17.69
C VAL A 11 12.33 -89.30 17.19
N ALA A 12 11.42 -90.22 17.47
CA ALA A 12 10.01 -90.29 17.06
C ALA A 12 9.07 -89.69 18.15
N ALA A 13 7.75 -89.44 17.99
CA ALA A 13 6.91 -89.24 16.80
C ALA A 13 5.59 -88.44 17.14
N PRO A 14 4.33 -88.94 17.05
CA PRO A 14 3.34 -88.28 16.18
C PRO A 14 1.95 -87.91 16.77
N SER A 15 1.25 -86.94 16.17
CA SER A 15 -0.24 -86.87 15.96
C SER A 15 -0.67 -85.43 15.59
N LYS A 16 -1.16 -85.12 14.38
CA LYS A 16 -2.50 -85.33 13.76
C LYS A 16 -3.70 -84.57 14.40
N LYS A 17 -4.15 -83.55 13.65
CA LYS A 17 -5.53 -82.99 13.48
C LYS A 17 -6.06 -81.95 14.48
N LYS A 18 -6.34 -80.74 13.95
CA LYS A 18 -7.70 -80.34 13.52
C LYS A 18 -7.67 -79.25 12.42
N LYS A 19 -8.74 -79.17 11.61
CA LYS A 19 -8.89 -78.30 10.42
C LYS A 19 -9.75 -77.06 10.72
N LYS A 20 -9.48 -75.95 10.01
CA LYS A 20 -10.41 -75.12 9.18
C LYS A 20 -9.67 -73.80 8.85
N SER A 21 -9.35 -73.36 7.62
CA SER A 21 -10.00 -73.33 6.29
C SER A 21 -11.00 -72.18 6.06
N LYS A 22 -10.51 -71.08 5.41
CA LYS A 22 -11.26 -69.96 4.76
C LYS A 22 -12.12 -69.09 5.72
N LYS A 23 -12.34 -67.78 5.49
CA LYS A 23 -12.33 -66.98 4.24
C LYS A 23 -12.16 -65.46 4.53
N ALA A 24 -11.47 -64.73 3.65
CA ALA A 24 -11.54 -63.28 3.29
C ALA A 24 -11.86 -62.19 4.35
N ASN A 25 -10.99 -61.17 4.44
CA ASN A 25 -11.15 -59.89 3.70
C ASN A 25 -9.76 -59.24 3.45
N ASP A 26 -9.68 -58.09 2.78
CA ASP A 26 -8.49 -57.64 2.03
C ASP A 26 -7.72 -56.46 2.67
N ASP A 27 -8.39 -55.66 3.51
CA ASP A 27 -8.21 -54.21 3.45
C ASP A 27 -7.36 -53.58 4.59
N GLY A 28 -6.13 -53.22 4.22
CA GLY A 28 -5.24 -52.17 4.77
C GLY A 28 -5.38 -51.71 6.23
N ALA A 29 -4.50 -52.23 7.11
CA ALA A 29 -4.24 -51.65 8.43
C ALA A 29 -2.94 -50.82 8.40
N GLU A 30 -3.07 -49.54 8.06
CA GLU A 30 -2.00 -48.53 8.09
C GLU A 30 -1.39 -48.36 9.50
N GLU A 31 -0.11 -48.02 9.55
CA GLU A 31 0.73 -48.04 10.76
C GLU A 31 0.40 -46.85 11.70
N TYR A 32 -0.33 -47.11 12.80
CA TYR A 32 -0.69 -46.08 13.77
C TYR A 32 0.55 -45.58 14.54
N SER A 33 1.04 -44.40 14.17
CA SER A 33 2.18 -43.72 14.81
C SER A 33 1.71 -42.52 15.65
N PRO A 34 1.69 -42.62 16.99
CA PRO A 34 1.32 -41.52 17.88
C PRO A 34 2.17 -40.25 17.69
N TRP A 35 3.41 -40.40 17.23
CA TRP A 35 4.30 -39.28 16.91
C TRP A 35 3.79 -38.43 15.74
N LEU A 36 3.20 -39.07 14.72
CA LEU A 36 2.61 -38.37 13.58
C LEU A 36 1.34 -37.63 13.99
N ASP A 37 0.58 -38.18 14.95
CA ASP A 37 -0.60 -37.54 15.52
C ASP A 37 -0.25 -36.32 16.38
N ILE A 38 0.78 -36.43 17.23
CA ILE A 38 1.34 -35.30 17.99
C ILE A 38 1.82 -34.18 17.06
N LEU A 39 2.55 -34.53 15.98
CA LEU A 39 3.03 -33.55 15.01
C LEU A 39 1.87 -32.86 14.28
N ARG A 40 0.84 -33.62 13.88
CA ARG A 40 -0.40 -33.06 13.30
C ARG A 40 -1.07 -32.10 14.28
N VAL A 41 -1.32 -32.51 15.52
CA VAL A 41 -1.96 -31.66 16.55
C VAL A 41 -1.16 -30.38 16.79
N ILE A 42 0.16 -30.44 16.89
CA ILE A 42 1.02 -29.25 17.05
C ILE A 42 0.91 -28.33 15.81
N SER A 43 0.91 -28.87 14.59
CA SER A 43 0.76 -28.07 13.37
C SER A 43 -0.62 -27.39 13.28
N PHE A 44 -1.70 -28.09 13.65
CA PHE A 44 -3.05 -27.52 13.68
C PHE A 44 -3.19 -26.47 14.78
N LEU A 45 -2.61 -26.70 15.96
CA LEU A 45 -2.61 -25.74 17.06
C LEU A 45 -1.80 -24.47 16.72
N ALA A 46 -0.66 -24.61 16.03
CA ALA A 46 0.14 -23.48 15.56
C ALA A 46 -0.60 -22.65 14.48
N LEU A 47 -1.22 -23.31 13.50
CA LEU A 47 -2.03 -22.66 12.47
C LEU A 47 -3.28 -21.98 13.07
N ALA A 48 -3.97 -22.65 13.99
CA ALA A 48 -5.12 -22.09 14.70
C ALA A 48 -4.72 -20.88 15.58
N SER A 49 -3.59 -20.95 16.27
CA SER A 49 -3.03 -19.82 17.04
C SER A 49 -2.69 -18.64 16.14
N CYS A 50 -2.06 -18.88 14.98
CA CYS A 50 -1.74 -17.84 14.01
C CYS A 50 -3.01 -17.20 13.40
N ALA A 51 -4.01 -18.01 13.02
CA ALA A 51 -5.28 -17.54 12.47
C ALA A 51 -6.11 -16.75 13.50
N LEU A 52 -6.19 -17.25 14.75
CA LEU A 52 -6.89 -16.58 15.84
C LEU A 52 -6.19 -15.27 16.23
N SER A 53 -4.86 -15.22 16.24
CA SER A 53 -4.11 -13.98 16.42
C SER A 53 -4.35 -12.99 15.28
N TYR A 54 -4.42 -13.44 14.02
CA TYR A 54 -4.70 -12.55 12.88
C TYR A 54 -6.11 -11.96 12.96
N LEU A 55 -7.09 -12.76 13.40
CA LEU A 55 -8.49 -12.34 13.60
C LEU A 55 -8.63 -11.34 14.77
N ILE A 56 -7.95 -11.60 15.89
CA ILE A 56 -7.99 -10.72 17.09
C ILE A 56 -7.19 -9.43 16.88
N SER A 57 -6.08 -9.48 16.15
CA SER A 57 -5.22 -8.30 15.87
C SER A 57 -5.62 -7.53 14.61
N ASN A 58 -6.78 -7.85 14.00
CA ASN A 58 -7.40 -7.10 12.90
C ASN A 58 -6.44 -6.80 11.72
N GLY A 59 -5.52 -7.74 11.44
CA GLY A 59 -4.51 -7.64 10.37
C GLY A 59 -3.10 -7.16 10.77
N GLU A 60 -2.84 -6.77 12.02
CA GLU A 60 -1.47 -6.41 12.47
C GLU A 60 -0.77 -7.54 13.24
N SER A 61 0.44 -7.93 12.83
CA SER A 61 1.19 -9.05 13.42
C SER A 61 1.70 -8.76 14.84
N PHE A 62 1.08 -9.35 15.86
CA PHE A 62 1.39 -9.11 17.29
C PHE A 62 2.87 -9.35 17.68
N PHE A 63 3.57 -10.29 17.02
CA PHE A 63 4.98 -10.62 17.32
C PHE A 63 6.02 -9.99 16.38
N TRP A 64 5.60 -9.41 15.25
CA TRP A 64 6.48 -8.78 14.24
C TRP A 64 6.17 -7.28 14.07
N GLY A 65 5.83 -6.62 15.19
CA GLY A 65 5.31 -5.26 15.24
C GLY A 65 6.32 -4.17 14.82
N PHE A 66 6.46 -3.95 13.52
CA PHE A 66 7.14 -2.79 12.93
C PHE A 66 6.34 -1.49 13.14
N LYS A 67 6.23 -1.05 14.40
CA LYS A 67 5.62 0.24 14.79
C LYS A 67 6.31 1.44 14.09
N ASN A 68 7.57 1.28 13.69
CA ASN A 68 8.27 2.17 12.76
C ASN A 68 8.64 1.42 11.47
N LYS A 69 7.72 1.39 10.49
CA LYS A 69 8.04 0.89 9.14
C LYS A 69 9.18 1.72 8.54
N PRO A 70 10.31 1.12 8.10
CA PRO A 70 11.43 1.85 7.52
C PRO A 70 10.98 2.59 6.25
N TRP A 71 11.72 3.62 5.87
CA TRP A 71 11.28 4.63 4.89
C TRP A 71 10.82 4.05 3.55
N TYR A 72 11.42 2.96 3.07
CA TYR A 72 11.05 2.29 1.81
C TYR A 72 9.77 1.42 1.87
N LEU A 73 9.20 1.16 3.05
CA LEU A 73 7.95 0.40 3.22
C LEU A 73 6.71 1.29 3.42
N LYS A 74 6.86 2.62 3.39
CA LYS A 74 5.74 3.56 3.39
C LYS A 74 5.24 3.77 1.96
N VAL A 75 3.92 3.68 1.76
CA VAL A 75 3.29 3.98 0.45
C VAL A 75 3.63 5.41 0.00
N ASP A 76 3.71 6.34 0.96
CA ASP A 76 4.05 7.75 0.72
C ASP A 76 5.47 7.95 0.17
N TYR A 77 6.42 7.06 0.46
CA TYR A 77 7.78 7.12 -0.11
C TYR A 77 7.75 6.82 -1.61
N TRP A 78 7.02 5.80 -2.02
CA TRP A 78 6.84 5.48 -3.44
C TRP A 78 5.99 6.52 -4.14
N LYS A 79 4.90 6.97 -3.50
CA LYS A 79 4.03 8.02 -4.01
C LYS A 79 4.82 9.30 -4.27
N SER A 80 5.61 9.80 -3.30
CA SER A 80 6.48 10.98 -3.50
C SER A 80 7.63 10.77 -4.49
N LYS A 81 8.10 9.54 -4.71
CA LYS A 81 9.07 9.23 -5.78
C LYS A 81 8.46 9.37 -7.18
N LEU A 82 7.17 9.02 -7.31
CA LEU A 82 6.38 9.09 -8.53
C LEU A 82 5.70 10.46 -8.73
N ASP A 83 5.47 11.22 -7.66
CA ASP A 83 4.80 12.51 -7.70
C ASP A 83 5.73 13.62 -8.22
N ARG A 84 5.85 13.64 -9.54
CA ARG A 84 6.48 14.71 -10.34
C ARG A 84 5.39 15.50 -11.06
N THR A 85 4.28 15.76 -10.37
CA THR A 85 3.09 16.36 -10.95
C THR A 85 3.41 17.79 -11.42
N PRO A 86 3.35 18.07 -12.74
CA PRO A 86 3.60 19.39 -13.31
C PRO A 86 2.40 20.35 -13.19
N ASP A 87 1.32 19.89 -12.56
CA ASP A 87 0.03 20.59 -12.54
C ASP A 87 0.05 21.67 -11.47
N MET A 88 0.11 22.93 -11.91
CA MET A 88 0.19 24.09 -11.03
C MET A 88 -1.19 24.57 -10.54
N ARG A 89 -2.30 24.02 -11.05
CA ARG A 89 -3.68 24.46 -10.70
C ARG A 89 -3.95 24.39 -9.20
N GLY A 90 -3.42 23.38 -8.52
CA GLY A 90 -3.54 23.24 -7.05
C GLY A 90 -2.66 24.21 -6.23
N VAL A 91 -1.71 24.89 -6.87
CA VAL A 91 -0.85 25.91 -6.26
C VAL A 91 -1.45 27.31 -6.41
N GLU A 92 -2.25 27.56 -7.44
CA GLU A 92 -3.03 28.80 -7.60
C GLU A 92 -3.93 29.07 -6.38
N ASP A 93 -4.55 28.01 -5.84
CA ASP A 93 -5.35 28.03 -4.60
C ASP A 93 -4.58 28.58 -3.37
N MET A 94 -3.24 28.59 -3.38
CA MET A 94 -2.44 29.14 -2.28
C MET A 94 -2.44 30.68 -2.28
N PHE A 95 -2.55 31.29 -3.46
CA PHE A 95 -2.57 32.75 -3.63
C PHE A 95 -3.99 33.33 -3.56
N LEU A 96 -5.02 32.49 -3.73
CA LEU A 96 -6.41 32.91 -3.66
C LEU A 96 -6.85 33.16 -2.20
N PRO A 97 -7.56 34.27 -1.89
CA PRO A 97 -8.15 34.48 -0.57
C PRO A 97 -9.09 33.36 -0.15
N LEU A 98 -9.31 33.20 1.15
CA LEU A 98 -10.32 32.25 1.66
C LEU A 98 -11.72 32.88 1.56
N ASP A 99 -12.66 32.16 0.94
CA ASP A 99 -14.08 32.54 0.89
C ASP A 99 -14.68 32.50 2.30
N ASP A 100 -15.44 33.54 2.65
CA ASP A 100 -16.09 33.65 3.95
C ASP A 100 -17.47 34.30 3.78
N PRO A 101 -18.57 33.63 4.19
CA PRO A 101 -19.92 34.10 3.97
C PRO A 101 -20.27 35.36 4.75
N GLU A 102 -19.40 35.88 5.63
CA GLU A 102 -19.53 37.19 6.25
C GLU A 102 -19.02 38.29 5.32
N VAL A 103 -17.81 38.11 4.79
CA VAL A 103 -17.13 39.10 3.95
C VAL A 103 -17.80 39.18 2.57
N ASP A 104 -18.18 38.04 2.01
CA ASP A 104 -18.75 37.97 0.65
C ASP A 104 -20.16 38.58 0.55
N ARG A 105 -20.86 38.80 1.68
CA ARG A 105 -22.16 39.53 1.71
C ARG A 105 -22.03 41.03 1.41
N HIS A 106 -20.81 41.58 1.40
CA HIS A 106 -20.58 43.02 1.19
C HIS A 106 -20.46 43.43 -0.29
N TRP A 107 -20.42 42.48 -1.23
CA TRP A 107 -20.40 42.76 -2.67
C TRP A 107 -21.66 42.25 -3.36
N SER A 108 -22.06 42.89 -4.46
CA SER A 108 -23.04 42.29 -5.37
C SER A 108 -22.45 41.08 -6.10
N TYR A 109 -23.32 40.21 -6.63
CA TYR A 109 -22.90 39.01 -7.36
C TYR A 109 -21.98 39.35 -8.55
N ASP A 110 -22.31 40.37 -9.34
CA ASP A 110 -21.54 40.75 -10.53
C ASP A 110 -20.17 41.36 -10.19
N GLU A 111 -20.08 42.13 -9.10
CA GLU A 111 -18.81 42.66 -8.59
C GLU A 111 -17.92 41.54 -8.04
N MET A 112 -18.51 40.60 -7.30
CA MET A 112 -17.82 39.44 -6.75
C MET A 112 -17.29 38.52 -7.87
N GLN A 113 -18.05 38.29 -8.94
CA GLN A 113 -17.57 37.53 -10.11
C GLN A 113 -16.39 38.20 -10.82
N LYS A 114 -16.40 39.53 -10.97
CA LYS A 114 -15.25 40.28 -11.51
C LYS A 114 -14.03 40.15 -10.59
N LYS A 115 -14.22 40.35 -9.28
CA LYS A 115 -13.16 40.23 -8.28
C LYS A 115 -12.56 38.82 -8.25
N MET A 116 -13.36 37.75 -8.31
CA MET A 116 -12.85 36.38 -8.42
C MET A 116 -12.06 36.12 -9.70
N ALA A 117 -12.44 36.72 -10.82
CA ALA A 117 -11.70 36.60 -12.08
C ALA A 117 -10.35 37.32 -12.00
N GLU A 118 -10.31 38.51 -11.39
CA GLU A 118 -9.09 39.28 -11.11
C GLU A 118 -8.18 38.54 -10.11
N GLU A 119 -8.70 38.13 -8.95
CA GLU A 119 -7.98 37.34 -7.93
C GLU A 119 -7.37 36.05 -8.53
N ARG A 120 -8.08 35.35 -9.41
CA ARG A 120 -7.54 34.15 -10.11
C ARG A 120 -6.47 34.51 -11.15
N ALA A 121 -6.64 35.61 -11.89
CA ALA A 121 -5.62 36.07 -12.84
C ALA A 121 -4.34 36.50 -12.13
N GLU A 122 -4.44 37.17 -10.98
CA GLU A 122 -3.30 37.51 -10.13
C GLU A 122 -2.64 36.27 -9.53
N ALA A 123 -3.41 35.32 -9.01
CA ALA A 123 -2.90 34.04 -8.52
C ALA A 123 -2.08 33.30 -9.59
N HIS A 124 -2.59 33.21 -10.83
CA HIS A 124 -1.87 32.62 -11.96
C HIS A 124 -0.56 33.38 -12.25
N ARG A 125 -0.58 34.72 -12.26
CA ARG A 125 0.63 35.54 -12.45
C ARG A 125 1.67 35.30 -11.34
N MET A 126 1.26 35.15 -10.08
CA MET A 126 2.17 34.85 -8.97
C MET A 126 2.78 33.45 -9.06
N VAL A 127 2.01 32.46 -9.50
CA VAL A 127 2.50 31.12 -9.84
C VAL A 127 3.52 31.18 -10.98
N GLU A 128 3.22 31.88 -12.08
CA GLU A 128 4.14 32.04 -13.21
C GLU A 128 5.42 32.78 -12.83
N GLN A 129 5.34 33.85 -12.05
CA GLN A 129 6.52 34.59 -11.56
C GLN A 129 7.41 33.71 -10.68
N THR A 130 6.81 32.93 -9.77
CA THR A 130 7.53 32.01 -8.89
C THR A 130 8.20 30.91 -9.73
N LEU A 131 7.49 30.31 -10.69
CA LEU A 131 8.03 29.31 -11.59
C LEU A 131 9.16 29.90 -12.46
N LYS A 132 8.99 31.11 -12.98
CA LYS A 132 10.01 31.82 -13.77
C LYS A 132 11.27 32.06 -12.94
N HIS A 133 11.16 32.44 -11.67
CA HIS A 133 12.31 32.62 -10.79
C HIS A 133 13.16 31.36 -10.71
N TRP A 134 12.54 30.18 -10.50
CA TRP A 134 13.24 28.90 -10.49
C TRP A 134 13.81 28.53 -11.87
N VAL A 135 13.07 28.74 -12.96
CA VAL A 135 13.57 28.50 -14.32
C VAL A 135 14.78 29.37 -14.64
N ASP A 136 14.76 30.65 -14.25
CA ASP A 136 15.89 31.57 -14.38
C ASP A 136 17.09 31.11 -13.52
N PHE A 137 16.87 30.67 -12.28
CA PHE A 137 17.92 30.13 -11.40
C PHE A 137 18.64 28.94 -12.03
N PHE A 138 17.88 27.93 -12.50
CA PHE A 138 18.46 26.72 -13.11
C PHE A 138 19.08 26.98 -14.49
N SER A 139 18.57 27.95 -15.26
CA SER A 139 19.09 28.23 -16.61
C SER A 139 20.29 29.18 -16.64
N LYS A 140 20.48 30.01 -15.60
CA LYS A 140 21.61 30.94 -15.47
C LYS A 140 22.81 30.35 -14.73
N SER A 141 22.64 29.24 -14.01
CA SER A 141 23.74 28.56 -13.32
C SER A 141 24.62 27.75 -14.27
N ASP A 142 25.92 27.80 -14.05
CA ASP A 142 26.94 26.92 -14.63
C ASP A 142 26.77 25.44 -14.21
N LYS A 143 26.26 25.20 -13.00
CA LYS A 143 26.09 23.88 -12.38
C LYS A 143 25.09 22.95 -13.08
N TYR A 144 24.07 23.51 -13.75
CA TYR A 144 22.95 22.73 -14.28
C TYR A 144 22.87 22.79 -15.81
N ILE A 145 23.08 21.63 -16.45
CA ILE A 145 23.04 21.50 -17.92
C ILE A 145 21.60 21.24 -18.37
N LYS A 146 21.14 21.97 -19.40
CA LYS A 146 19.83 21.79 -20.02
C LYS A 146 19.78 20.50 -20.88
N VAL A 147 19.29 19.42 -20.30
CA VAL A 147 19.20 18.10 -20.96
C VAL A 147 18.18 18.07 -22.13
N GLY A 148 17.05 18.78 -22.04
CA GLY A 148 16.03 18.76 -23.08
C GLY A 148 14.70 19.42 -22.70
N ARG A 149 13.62 19.08 -23.43
CA ARG A 149 12.23 19.48 -23.17
C ARG A 149 11.40 18.23 -22.87
N VAL A 150 10.60 18.26 -21.81
CA VAL A 150 9.67 17.16 -21.48
C VAL A 150 8.50 17.19 -22.46
N LYS A 151 8.32 16.13 -23.25
CA LYS A 151 7.12 15.89 -24.06
C LYS A 151 6.05 15.21 -23.20
N ARG A 152 4.78 15.53 -23.44
CA ARG A 152 3.60 14.93 -22.80
C ARG A 152 2.54 14.67 -23.86
N GLU A 153 1.57 13.80 -23.56
CA GLU A 153 0.39 13.58 -24.40
C GLU A 153 -0.42 14.87 -24.56
N GLU A 154 -1.12 15.01 -25.67
CA GLU A 154 -2.10 16.09 -25.84
C GLU A 154 -3.32 15.87 -24.91
N GLY A 155 -3.87 16.94 -24.33
CA GLY A 155 -4.97 16.87 -23.36
C GLY A 155 -4.64 16.17 -22.02
N TRP A 156 -3.36 15.98 -21.68
CA TRP A 156 -2.96 15.30 -20.42
C TRP A 156 -3.49 16.01 -19.15
N LEU A 157 -3.71 17.33 -19.22
CA LEU A 157 -4.18 18.18 -18.12
C LEU A 157 -5.69 18.01 -17.86
N ASP A 158 -6.47 17.67 -18.89
CA ASP A 158 -7.93 17.46 -18.82
C ASP A 158 -8.27 16.08 -18.25
N LYS A 159 -7.41 15.08 -18.52
CA LYS A 159 -7.47 13.74 -17.90
C LYS A 159 -7.15 13.77 -16.39
N ALA A 160 -6.42 14.79 -15.94
CA ALA A 160 -5.93 14.90 -14.56
C ALA A 160 -6.89 15.76 -13.70
N LYS A 161 -7.35 15.20 -12.58
CA LYS A 161 -8.05 15.97 -11.55
C LYS A 161 -7.08 16.98 -10.92
N PRO A 162 -7.45 18.27 -10.75
CA PRO A 162 -6.60 19.24 -10.07
C PRO A 162 -6.17 18.73 -8.68
N PRO A 163 -4.87 18.78 -8.35
CA PRO A 163 -4.38 18.38 -7.03
C PRO A 163 -4.91 19.37 -5.99
N LYS A 164 -5.29 18.86 -4.81
CA LYS A 164 -5.69 19.73 -3.69
C LYS A 164 -4.46 20.29 -2.99
N LEU A 165 -4.54 21.55 -2.58
CA LEU A 165 -3.56 22.17 -1.69
C LEU A 165 -3.43 21.37 -0.38
N CYS A 166 -2.22 21.30 0.18
CA CYS A 166 -2.00 20.63 1.47
C CYS A 166 -2.60 21.43 2.63
N GLU A 167 -2.98 20.77 3.73
CA GLU A 167 -3.63 21.44 4.86
C GLU A 167 -2.81 22.61 5.44
N GLN A 168 -1.48 22.49 5.46
CA GLN A 168 -0.59 23.52 5.99
C GLN A 168 -0.63 24.80 5.13
N ALA A 169 -0.57 24.66 3.81
CA ALA A 169 -0.67 25.81 2.90
C ALA A 169 -2.10 26.37 2.86
N ALA A 170 -3.12 25.52 2.95
CA ALA A 170 -4.51 25.97 3.08
C ALA A 170 -4.75 26.82 4.34
N LYS A 171 -4.16 26.43 5.49
CA LYS A 171 -4.20 27.21 6.75
C LYS A 171 -3.45 28.55 6.67
N GLY A 172 -2.56 28.73 5.69
CA GLY A 172 -1.83 29.99 5.47
C GLY A 172 -2.61 31.04 4.66
N ARG A 173 -3.78 30.69 4.11
CA ARG A 173 -4.62 31.61 3.31
C ARG A 173 -5.32 32.64 4.20
N VAL A 174 -5.32 33.89 3.76
CA VAL A 174 -5.99 35.01 4.44
C VAL A 174 -7.39 35.19 3.85
N LYS A 175 -8.37 35.60 4.67
CA LYS A 175 -9.72 35.97 4.20
C LYS A 175 -9.65 37.24 3.34
N ARG A 176 -10.64 37.45 2.46
CA ARG A 176 -10.80 38.74 1.76
C ARG A 176 -10.92 39.90 2.76
N LYS A 177 -10.44 41.09 2.38
CA LYS A 177 -10.67 42.32 3.16
C LYS A 177 -12.08 42.85 2.89
N ILE A 178 -12.79 43.26 3.95
CA ILE A 178 -14.09 43.95 3.84
C ILE A 178 -13.88 45.30 3.14
N PRO A 179 -14.76 45.72 2.20
CA PRO A 179 -14.66 47.03 1.57
C PRO A 179 -14.69 48.14 2.64
N GLY A 180 -13.65 48.97 2.65
CA GLY A 180 -13.43 50.02 3.67
C GLY A 180 -12.45 49.65 4.80
N GLN A 181 -11.97 48.41 4.90
CA GLN A 181 -10.91 48.01 5.85
C GLN A 181 -9.52 47.89 5.18
N GLU A 182 -9.35 48.41 3.96
CA GLU A 182 -8.16 48.13 3.16
C GLU A 182 -6.89 48.85 3.64
N GLU A 183 -7.06 49.99 4.32
CA GLU A 183 -5.99 50.95 4.66
C GLU A 183 -5.22 50.68 5.97
N GLN A 184 -5.70 49.79 6.85
CA GLN A 184 -5.04 49.51 8.14
C GLN A 184 -3.98 48.41 8.02
N LYS A 185 -2.80 48.76 7.48
CA LYS A 185 -1.57 47.97 7.65
C LYS A 185 -0.30 48.80 7.52
#